data_AF-A0A971KML8-F1
#
_entry.id   AF-A0A971KML8-F1
#
_cell.length_a   1.000
_cell.length_b   1.000
_cell.length_c   1.000
_cell.angle_alpha   90.00
_cell.angle_beta   90.00
_cell.angle_gamma   90.00
#
_symmetry.space_group_name_H-M   'P 1'
#
loop_
_entity.id
_entity.type
_entity.pdbx_description
1 polymer ?
#
loop_
_entity_poly.entity_id
_entity_poly.type
_entity_poly.pdbx_seq_one_letter_code
_entity_poly.pdbx_strand_id
1 'polypeptide(L)'
;MSGTMKIGTHTAYKYGTDTRRNLERGSAEGSQFSEVLQSTMKQDESQQPRQNKAALMEAARELEALFAHQLVKAMRQTVPESQGMFARSNAEKVWQDMLDEELAGTLAETKSLGLAEMIYQQLAGHVADDQDPESRK
;
A
#
# COMPACT_ATOMS: atom_id res chain seq x y z
N MET A 1 10.64 -79.82 8.41
CA MET A 1 11.89 -80.33 7.81
C MET A 1 12.68 -79.14 7.31
N SER A 2 13.96 -79.10 7.69
CA SER A 2 14.89 -78.00 7.56
C SER A 2 15.38 -77.80 6.12
N GLY A 3 15.60 -76.55 5.73
CA GLY A 3 16.37 -76.17 4.55
C GLY A 3 16.62 -74.67 4.56
N THR A 4 17.79 -74.24 5.05
CA THR A 4 18.22 -72.84 4.95
C THR A 4 19.42 -72.76 4.04
N MET A 5 19.22 -72.14 2.87
CA MET A 5 20.29 -71.67 1.98
C MET A 5 20.44 -70.18 2.24
N LYS A 6 21.56 -69.79 2.85
CA LYS A 6 21.88 -68.40 3.16
C LYS A 6 22.55 -67.75 1.96
N ILE A 7 21.79 -66.92 1.26
CA ILE A 7 22.29 -65.80 0.46
C ILE A 7 21.45 -64.58 0.84
N GLY A 8 22.12 -63.43 1.03
CA GLY A 8 21.61 -62.06 1.18
C GLY A 8 20.16 -61.86 1.65
N THR A 9 20.02 -61.19 2.79
CA THR A 9 18.76 -60.82 3.46
C THR A 9 17.70 -60.19 2.54
N HIS A 10 16.91 -61.02 1.87
CA HIS A 10 15.62 -60.64 1.31
C HIS A 10 14.59 -60.74 2.44
N THR A 11 14.30 -59.61 3.09
CA THR A 11 13.17 -59.53 4.02
C THR A 11 11.89 -59.52 3.20
N ALA A 12 11.20 -60.65 3.15
CA ALA A 12 9.83 -60.74 2.65
C ALA A 12 8.91 -60.03 3.65
N TYR A 13 8.48 -58.81 3.32
CA TYR A 13 7.50 -58.09 4.11
C TYR A 13 6.12 -58.72 3.91
N LYS A 14 5.49 -59.09 5.03
CA LYS A 14 4.11 -59.59 5.08
C LYS A 14 3.16 -58.47 4.62
N TYR A 15 2.28 -58.77 3.67
CA TYR A 15 1.13 -57.93 3.37
C TYR A 15 0.17 -57.93 4.58
N GLY A 16 0.24 -56.88 5.39
CA GLY A 16 -0.78 -56.53 6.37
C GLY A 16 -1.65 -55.42 5.80
N THR A 17 -2.94 -55.67 5.68
CA THR A 17 -3.96 -54.70 5.23
C THR A 17 -4.22 -53.66 6.31
N ASP A 18 -3.52 -52.53 6.26
CA ASP A 18 -3.78 -51.37 7.15
C ASP A 18 -4.02 -50.07 6.35
N THR A 19 -4.82 -50.16 5.29
CA THR A 19 -5.26 -48.99 4.51
C THR A 19 -6.58 -48.37 4.98
N ARG A 20 -7.19 -48.84 6.08
CA ARG A 20 -8.51 -48.35 6.53
C ARG A 20 -8.51 -47.21 7.55
N ARG A 21 -7.38 -46.81 8.12
CA ARG A 21 -7.34 -45.76 9.17
C ARG A 21 -7.00 -44.35 8.67
N ASN A 22 -6.47 -44.20 7.45
CA ASN A 22 -6.01 -42.91 6.92
C ASN A 22 -7.01 -42.18 6.02
N LEU A 23 -8.22 -42.74 5.78
CA LEU A 23 -9.20 -42.13 4.88
C LEU A 23 -10.14 -41.12 5.56
N GLU A 24 -10.19 -41.07 6.89
CA GLU A 24 -11.04 -40.12 7.63
C GLU A 24 -10.28 -38.90 8.19
N ARG A 25 -8.95 -38.85 8.04
CA ARG A 25 -8.13 -37.72 8.51
C ARG A 25 -7.92 -36.60 7.49
N GLY A 26 -8.17 -36.86 6.20
CA GLY A 26 -8.00 -35.87 5.12
C GLY A 26 -9.14 -34.85 4.99
N SER A 27 -10.28 -35.09 5.63
CA SER A 27 -11.45 -34.20 5.54
C SER A 27 -11.34 -32.96 6.46
N ALA A 28 -10.55 -33.05 7.54
CA ALA A 28 -10.42 -31.98 8.53
C ALA A 28 -9.50 -30.82 8.07
N GLU A 29 -8.50 -31.09 7.23
CA GLU A 29 -7.53 -30.07 6.78
C GLU A 29 -8.07 -29.19 5.64
N GLY A 30 -8.90 -29.77 4.75
CA GLY A 30 -9.53 -29.03 3.66
C GLY A 30 -10.55 -27.98 4.12
N SER A 31 -11.22 -28.23 5.26
CA SER A 31 -12.19 -27.30 5.85
C SER A 31 -11.53 -26.12 6.55
N GLN A 32 -10.35 -26.31 7.15
CA GLN A 32 -9.61 -25.22 7.79
C GLN A 32 -8.95 -24.31 6.76
N PHE A 33 -8.51 -24.88 5.63
CA PHE A 33 -7.93 -24.10 4.53
C PHE A 33 -8.98 -23.24 3.81
N SER A 34 -10.18 -23.78 3.55
CA SER A 34 -11.26 -23.00 2.93
C SER A 34 -11.73 -21.86 3.83
N GLU A 35 -11.77 -22.06 5.15
CA GLU A 35 -12.12 -21.03 6.13
C GLU A 35 -11.07 -19.92 6.21
N VAL A 36 -9.78 -20.27 6.11
CA VAL A 36 -8.69 -19.28 6.01
C VAL A 36 -8.77 -18.48 4.71
N LEU A 37 -9.03 -19.12 3.56
CA LEU A 37 -9.20 -18.42 2.28
C LEU A 37 -10.44 -17.52 2.28
N GLN A 38 -11.54 -17.95 2.90
CA GLN A 38 -12.78 -17.19 2.94
C GLN A 38 -12.69 -16.01 3.92
N SER A 39 -11.90 -16.15 4.99
CA SER A 39 -11.62 -15.07 5.93
C SER A 39 -10.63 -14.04 5.35
N THR A 40 -9.63 -14.45 4.57
CA THR A 40 -8.75 -13.50 3.87
C THR A 40 -9.50 -12.75 2.76
N MET A 41 -10.35 -13.43 1.98
CA MET A 41 -11.17 -12.76 0.94
C MET A 41 -12.17 -11.76 1.54
N LYS A 42 -12.80 -12.07 2.68
CA LYS A 42 -13.69 -11.11 3.39
C LYS A 42 -12.93 -9.95 4.03
N GLN A 43 -11.66 -10.14 4.39
CA GLN A 43 -10.84 -9.06 4.96
C GLN A 43 -10.48 -8.01 3.90
N ASP A 44 -10.17 -8.42 2.67
CA ASP A 44 -9.80 -7.51 1.57
C ASP A 44 -10.94 -6.56 1.17
N GLU A 45 -12.19 -7.04 1.06
CA GLU A 45 -13.34 -6.20 0.68
C GLU A 45 -13.61 -5.07 1.70
N SER A 46 -13.33 -5.30 2.98
CA SER A 46 -13.55 -4.30 4.04
C SER A 46 -12.40 -3.29 4.20
N GLN A 47 -11.21 -3.60 3.69
CA GLN A 47 -9.99 -2.80 3.83
C GLN A 47 -9.71 -1.91 2.62
N GLN A 48 -10.04 -2.38 1.41
CA GLN A 48 -9.91 -1.60 0.17
C GLN A 48 -10.50 -0.18 0.25
N PRO A 49 -11.74 0.05 0.73
CA PRO A 49 -12.29 1.40 0.77
C PRO A 49 -11.60 2.32 1.80
N ARG A 50 -10.93 1.78 2.82
CA ARG A 50 -10.17 2.58 3.81
C ARG A 50 -8.78 2.92 3.28
N GLN A 51 -8.12 1.97 2.63
CA GLN A 51 -6.82 2.18 2.00
C GLN A 51 -6.90 3.23 0.89
N ASN A 52 -7.95 3.18 0.06
CA ASN A 52 -8.16 4.15 -1.01
C ASN A 52 -8.39 5.58 -0.47
N LYS A 53 -9.14 5.74 0.63
CA LYS A 53 -9.36 7.05 1.25
C LYS A 53 -8.09 7.62 1.88
N ALA A 54 -7.30 6.78 2.55
CA ALA A 54 -6.03 7.21 3.13
C ALA A 54 -5.02 7.63 2.03
N ALA A 55 -4.91 6.85 0.97
CA ALA A 55 -4.06 7.18 -0.18
C ALA A 55 -4.50 8.48 -0.88
N LEU A 56 -5.81 8.69 -1.00
CA LEU A 56 -6.36 9.92 -1.59
C LEU A 56 -6.05 11.16 -0.75
N MET A 57 -6.15 11.03 0.58
CA MET A 57 -5.81 12.12 1.50
C MET A 57 -4.31 12.45 1.43
N GLU A 58 -3.45 11.45 1.30
CA GLU A 58 -2.01 11.65 1.16
C GLU A 58 -1.67 12.34 -0.16
N ALA A 59 -2.21 11.87 -1.28
CA ALA A 59 -2.04 12.54 -2.58
C ALA A 59 -2.56 13.99 -2.56
N ALA A 60 -3.66 14.26 -1.83
CA ALA A 60 -4.18 15.62 -1.68
C ALA A 60 -3.23 16.53 -0.88
N ARG A 61 -2.54 16.00 0.13
CA ARG A 61 -1.50 16.72 0.88
C ARG A 61 -0.26 17.01 0.04
N GLU A 62 0.18 16.04 -0.76
CA GLU A 62 1.29 16.24 -1.70
C GLU A 62 0.97 17.36 -2.70
N LEU A 63 -0.28 17.42 -3.18
CA LEU A 63 -0.73 18.50 -4.06
C LEU A 63 -0.74 19.86 -3.34
N GLU A 64 -1.22 19.92 -2.09
CA GLU A 64 -1.14 21.12 -1.27
C GLU A 64 0.31 21.59 -1.08
N ALA A 65 1.26 20.67 -0.86
CA ALA A 65 2.68 20.99 -0.75
C ALA A 65 3.24 21.59 -2.06
N LEU A 66 2.95 20.98 -3.22
CA LEU A 66 3.36 21.52 -4.52
C LEU A 66 2.80 22.92 -4.77
N PHE A 67 1.53 23.14 -4.41
CA PHE A 67 0.90 24.44 -4.54
C PHE A 67 1.50 25.48 -3.59
N ALA A 68 1.74 25.11 -2.33
CA ALA A 68 2.39 25.95 -1.34
C ALA A 68 3.79 26.36 -1.81
N HIS A 69 4.57 25.43 -2.37
CA HIS A 69 5.88 25.71 -2.94
C HIS A 69 5.78 26.73 -4.07
N GLN A 70 4.86 26.53 -5.01
CA GLN A 70 4.65 27.46 -6.12
C GLN A 70 4.19 28.85 -5.65
N LEU A 71 3.36 28.90 -4.61
CA LEU A 71 2.88 30.14 -3.99
C LEU A 71 4.02 30.90 -3.30
N VAL A 72 4.83 30.23 -2.47
CA VAL A 72 6.01 30.82 -1.82
C VAL A 72 6.99 31.35 -2.87
N LYS A 73 7.25 30.56 -3.91
CA LYS A 73 8.12 30.95 -5.03
C LYS A 73 7.58 32.17 -5.76
N ALA A 74 6.29 32.21 -6.07
CA ALA A 74 5.65 33.34 -6.73
C ALA A 74 5.69 34.61 -5.86
N MET A 75 5.39 34.50 -4.56
CA MET A 75 5.52 35.61 -3.60
C MET A 75 6.96 36.15 -3.58
N ARG A 76 7.95 35.27 -3.59
CA ARG A 76 9.36 35.67 -3.55
C ARG A 76 9.81 36.37 -4.84
N GLN A 77 9.28 35.97 -6.00
CA GLN A 77 9.50 36.66 -7.28
C GLN A 77 8.96 38.10 -7.30
N THR A 78 7.99 38.44 -6.42
CA THR A 78 7.50 39.82 -6.30
C THR A 78 8.43 40.73 -5.51
N VAL A 79 9.35 40.16 -4.72
CA VAL A 79 10.37 40.93 -4.00
C VAL A 79 11.45 41.29 -5.02
N PRO A 80 11.70 42.59 -5.28
CA PRO A 80 12.78 42.98 -6.18
C PRO A 80 14.08 42.36 -5.68
N GLU A 81 14.81 41.66 -6.56
CA GLU A 81 16.18 41.28 -6.23
C GLU A 81 16.89 42.58 -5.88
N SER A 82 17.28 42.74 -4.61
CA SER A 82 17.90 43.97 -4.17
C SER A 82 19.08 44.22 -5.09
N GLN A 83 19.24 45.48 -5.49
CA GLN A 83 20.35 45.99 -6.29
C GLN A 83 21.65 45.92 -5.48
N GLY A 84 21.95 44.76 -4.90
CA GLY A 84 23.21 44.43 -4.30
C GLY A 84 24.23 44.30 -5.41
N MET A 85 25.43 44.80 -5.14
CA MET A 85 26.59 44.78 -6.03
C MET A 85 26.99 43.36 -6.50
N PHE A 86 26.33 42.32 -5.99
CA PHE A 86 26.55 40.91 -6.31
C PHE A 86 25.25 40.28 -6.80
N ALA A 87 25.25 39.83 -8.06
CA ALA A 87 24.17 39.03 -8.60
C ALA A 87 24.04 37.71 -7.83
N ARG A 88 22.80 37.25 -7.59
CA ARG A 88 22.54 35.95 -6.98
C ARG A 88 23.25 34.84 -7.73
N SER A 89 24.02 34.03 -7.02
CA SER A 89 24.68 32.86 -7.60
C SER A 89 23.65 31.78 -7.94
N ASN A 90 23.95 30.94 -8.94
CA ASN A 90 23.12 29.78 -9.25
C ASN A 90 23.01 28.80 -8.06
N ALA A 91 24.06 28.69 -7.25
CA ALA A 91 24.05 27.86 -6.05
C ALA A 91 23.04 28.37 -5.01
N GLU A 92 22.96 29.69 -4.81
CA GLU A 92 22.00 30.30 -3.90
C GLU A 92 20.54 30.05 -4.34
N LYS A 93 20.27 30.12 -5.66
CA LYS A 93 18.94 29.82 -6.19
C LYS A 93 18.53 28.38 -5.92
N VAL A 94 19.43 27.43 -6.10
CA VAL A 94 19.17 26.00 -5.83
C VAL A 94 18.90 25.77 -4.35
N TRP A 95 19.74 26.31 -3.46
CA TRP A 95 19.52 26.17 -2.01
C TRP A 95 18.23 26.83 -1.55
N GLN A 96 17.86 27.96 -2.15
CA GLN A 96 16.61 28.62 -1.82
C GLN A 96 15.41 27.84 -2.33
N ASP A 97 15.46 27.26 -3.53
CA ASP A 97 14.39 26.39 -4.03
C ASP A 97 14.21 25.17 -3.09
N MET A 98 15.31 24.55 -2.62
CA MET A 98 15.23 23.46 -1.63
C MET A 98 14.63 23.90 -0.29
N LEU A 99 14.96 25.11 0.17
CA LEU A 99 14.37 25.68 1.37
C LEU A 99 12.86 25.94 1.21
N ASP A 100 12.45 26.41 0.03
CA ASP A 100 11.05 26.69 -0.30
C ASP A 100 10.25 25.38 -0.38
N GLU A 101 10.85 24.29 -0.85
CA GLU A 101 10.26 22.94 -0.87
C GLU A 101 10.03 22.38 0.54
N GLU A 102 11.03 22.44 1.44
CA GLU A 102 10.88 22.02 2.84
C GLU A 102 9.81 22.86 3.57
N LEU A 103 9.84 24.18 3.37
CA LEU A 103 8.82 25.06 3.94
C LEU A 103 7.42 24.67 3.45
N ALA A 104 7.26 24.41 2.16
CA ALA A 104 5.99 24.00 1.59
C ALA A 104 5.49 22.66 2.15
N GLY A 105 6.38 21.69 2.35
CA GLY A 105 6.07 20.43 3.01
C GLY A 105 5.50 20.65 4.42
N THR A 106 6.19 21.45 5.25
CA THR A 106 5.71 21.74 6.62
C THR A 106 4.37 22.48 6.63
N LEU A 107 4.11 23.35 5.65
CA LEU A 107 2.82 24.05 5.51
C LEU A 107 1.67 23.09 5.16
N ALA A 108 1.93 22.10 4.31
CA ALA A 108 0.95 21.07 3.96
C ALA A 108 0.68 20.11 5.13
N GLU A 109 1.70 19.70 5.89
CA GLU A 109 1.54 18.84 7.07
C GLU A 109 0.70 19.50 8.17
N THR A 110 0.91 20.79 8.39
CA THR A 110 0.20 21.58 9.41
C THR A 110 -1.24 21.92 9.03
N LYS A 111 -1.72 21.49 7.85
CA LYS A 111 -3.02 21.84 7.27
C LYS A 111 -3.23 23.36 7.17
N SER A 112 -2.17 24.10 6.85
CA SER A 112 -2.18 25.56 6.93
C SER A 112 -3.06 26.23 5.87
N LEU A 113 -3.20 25.66 4.67
CA LEU A 113 -4.02 26.24 3.59
C LEU A 113 -5.39 25.57 3.49
N GLY A 114 -5.51 24.32 3.95
CA GLY A 114 -6.77 23.57 3.95
C GLY A 114 -7.18 23.07 2.56
N LEU A 115 -6.29 23.18 1.57
CA LEU A 115 -6.56 22.78 0.20
C LEU A 115 -6.63 21.25 0.07
N ALA A 116 -5.82 20.50 0.84
CA ALA A 116 -5.89 19.03 0.81
C ALA A 116 -7.27 18.50 1.18
N GLU A 117 -7.94 19.10 2.17
CA GLU A 117 -9.30 18.69 2.56
C GLU A 117 -10.32 19.01 1.48
N MET A 118 -10.19 20.17 0.80
CA MET A 118 -11.06 20.51 -0.32
C MET A 118 -10.87 19.55 -1.49
N ILE A 119 -9.62 19.26 -1.86
CA ILE A 119 -9.28 18.30 -2.92
C ILE A 119 -9.80 16.92 -2.56
N TYR A 120 -9.57 16.48 -1.31
CA TYR A 120 -10.07 15.21 -0.81
C TYR A 120 -11.61 15.14 -0.89
N GLN A 121 -12.34 16.17 -0.47
CA GLN A 121 -13.80 16.17 -0.56
C GLN A 121 -14.31 16.08 -2.02
N GLN A 122 -13.67 16.80 -2.94
CA GLN A 122 -14.03 16.76 -4.36
C GLN A 122 -13.76 15.38 -4.96
N LEU A 123 -12.60 14.79 -4.70
CA LEU A 123 -12.25 13.48 -5.26
C LEU A 123 -12.96 12.33 -4.55
N ALA A 124 -13.13 12.39 -3.23
CA ALA A 124 -13.83 11.34 -2.48
C ALA A 124 -15.30 11.21 -2.91
N GLY A 125 -15.93 12.32 -3.30
CA GLY A 125 -17.26 12.31 -3.92
C GLY A 125 -17.32 11.56 -5.25
N HIS A 126 -16.22 11.56 -6.03
CA HIS A 126 -16.14 10.85 -7.32
C HIS A 126 -15.69 9.39 -7.16
N VAL A 127 -14.75 9.12 -6.24
CA VAL A 127 -14.24 7.75 -5.96
C VAL A 127 -15.30 6.88 -5.29
N ALA A 128 -16.23 7.47 -4.54
CA ALA A 128 -17.36 6.72 -3.95
C ALA A 128 -18.35 6.19 -5.01
N ASP A 129 -18.46 6.87 -6.17
CA ASP A 129 -19.42 6.53 -7.24
C ASP A 129 -18.94 5.35 -8.10
N ASP A 130 -17.62 5.19 -8.23
CA ASP A 130 -16.97 4.11 -9.01
C ASP A 130 -16.89 2.76 -8.27
N GLN A 131 -17.14 2.75 -6.96
CA GLN A 131 -17.02 1.55 -6.10
C GLN A 131 -18.36 0.81 -5.90
N ASP A 132 -19.48 1.34 -6.42
CA ASP A 132 -20.78 0.66 -6.40
C ASP A 132 -21.01 -0.09 -7.72
N PRO A 133 -20.93 -1.43 -7.75
CA PRO A 133 -21.20 -2.20 -8.97
C PRO A 133 -22.65 -2.07 -9.47
N GLU A 134 -23.56 -1.43 -8.72
CA GLU A 134 -24.92 -1.12 -9.16
C GLU A 134 -25.09 0.25 -9.87
N SER A 135 -24.11 1.17 -9.81
CA SER A 135 -24.21 2.49 -10.46
C SER A 135 -24.01 2.44 -11.98
N ARG A 136 -23.44 1.34 -12.50
CA ARG A 136 -23.47 0.96 -13.92
C ARG A 136 -24.82 0.33 -14.30
N LYS A 137 -25.90 1.11 -14.27
CA LYS A 137 -27.17 0.75 -14.94
C LYS A 137 -27.66 1.91 -15.79
#